data_AF-Q8KGR8-F1
#
_entry.id   AF-Q8KGR8-F1
#
_cell.length_a   1.000
_cell.length_b   1.000
_cell.length_c   1.000
_cell.angle_alpha   90.00
_cell.angle_beta   90.00
_cell.angle_gamma   90.00
#
_symmetry.space_group_name_H-M   'P 1'
#
loop_
_entity.id
_entity.type
_entity.pdbx_description
1 polymer ?
#
loop_
_entity_poly.entity_id
_entity_poly.type
_entity_poly.pdbx_seq_one_letter_code
_entity_poly.pdbx_strand_id
1 'polypeptide(L)'
;MSQSFDASRSLAALKQDNTIIAVIEMSKAKWRVAALVRGLKRQPLKKLDADAPALLKLLQRWRDEAGRAGHTVKRIAVAYEAAAVVPPSRSMDDNLAARVNRAHT
;
A
#
# COMPACT_ATOMS: atom_id res chain seq x y z
N MET A 1 21.75 17.86 -7.80
CA MET A 1 21.85 17.18 -6.48
C MET A 1 20.60 16.32 -6.30
N SER A 2 20.75 15.02 -6.07
CA SER A 2 19.64 14.13 -5.70
C SER A 2 19.31 14.38 -4.23
N GLN A 3 18.10 14.84 -3.94
CA GLN A 3 17.64 15.02 -2.57
C GLN A 3 17.36 13.63 -2.00
N SER A 4 18.20 13.13 -1.10
CA SER A 4 17.94 11.87 -0.39
C SER A 4 16.69 12.04 0.45
N PHE A 5 15.72 11.13 0.29
CA PHE A 5 14.56 11.07 1.16
C PHE A 5 15.02 10.61 2.54
N ASP A 6 15.10 11.54 3.48
CA ASP A 6 15.37 11.23 4.88
C ASP A 6 14.06 10.84 5.57
N ALA A 7 13.86 9.53 5.73
CA ALA A 7 12.67 8.96 6.37
C ALA A 7 12.52 9.36 7.86
N SER A 8 13.58 9.90 8.49
CA SER A 8 13.50 10.42 9.86
C SER A 8 12.86 11.82 9.92
N ARG A 9 12.78 12.52 8.80
CA ARG A 9 12.20 13.87 8.70
C ARG A 9 10.80 13.86 8.12
N SER A 10 9.82 14.20 8.95
CA SER A 10 8.46 14.48 8.48
C SER A 10 8.38 15.88 7.86
N LEU A 11 7.92 15.97 6.60
CA LEU A 11 7.68 17.26 5.90
C LEU A 11 6.43 18.00 6.41
N ALA A 12 5.57 17.33 7.20
CA ALA A 12 4.38 17.92 7.78
C ALA A 12 4.07 17.28 9.13
N ALA A 13 3.63 18.09 10.11
CA ALA A 13 3.15 17.60 11.38
C ALA A 13 1.90 16.71 11.22
N LEU A 14 1.85 15.59 11.93
CA LEU A 14 0.68 14.72 11.95
C LEU A 14 -0.41 15.31 12.85
N LYS A 15 -1.53 15.76 12.25
CA LYS A 15 -2.74 16.14 12.96
C LYS A 15 -3.68 14.94 13.07
N GLN A 16 -3.54 14.15 14.13
CA GLN A 16 -4.28 12.88 14.28
C GLN A 16 -5.81 13.09 14.28
N ASP A 17 -6.32 14.20 14.82
CA ASP A 17 -7.76 14.45 14.94
C ASP A 17 -8.49 14.60 13.59
N ASN A 18 -7.77 14.91 12.51
CA ASN A 18 -8.34 15.05 11.16
C ASN A 18 -7.65 14.13 10.13
N THR A 19 -6.89 13.14 10.60
CA THR A 19 -6.16 12.19 9.75
C THR A 19 -6.61 10.77 10.06
N ILE A 20 -7.12 10.06 9.05
CA ILE A 20 -7.22 8.60 9.13
C ILE A 20 -5.83 8.03 8.88
N ILE A 21 -5.40 7.11 9.74
CA ILE A 21 -4.13 6.39 9.58
C ILE A 21 -4.46 4.96 9.23
N ALA A 22 -4.16 4.53 8.01
CA ALA A 22 -4.40 3.18 7.53
C ALA A 22 -3.09 2.42 7.33
N VAL A 23 -3.11 1.13 7.63
CA VAL A 23 -2.00 0.20 7.37
C VAL A 23 -2.52 -0.93 6.49
N ILE A 24 -1.76 -1.28 5.46
CA ILE A 24 -2.11 -2.29 4.48
C ILE A 24 -1.01 -3.37 4.44
N GLU A 25 -1.40 -4.61 4.70
CA GLU A 25 -0.58 -5.78 4.41
C GLU A 25 -1.02 -6.33 3.04
N MET A 26 -0.14 -6.28 2.04
CA MET A 26 -0.45 -6.64 0.66
C MET A 26 0.17 -7.99 0.28
N SER A 27 -0.67 -8.99 0.01
CA SER A 27 -0.28 -10.21 -0.70
C SER A 27 -0.76 -10.18 -2.16
N LYS A 28 -0.35 -11.19 -2.96
CA LYS A 28 -0.77 -11.35 -4.35
C LYS A 28 -2.29 -11.53 -4.51
N ALA A 29 -2.95 -12.15 -3.53
CA ALA A 29 -4.37 -12.53 -3.65
C ALA A 29 -5.28 -11.72 -2.72
N LYS A 30 -4.83 -11.48 -1.49
CA LYS A 30 -5.65 -10.83 -0.45
C LYS A 30 -4.87 -9.73 0.25
N TRP A 31 -5.54 -8.61 0.53
CA TRP A 31 -4.98 -7.52 1.33
C TRP A 31 -5.68 -7.43 2.67
N ARG A 32 -4.94 -7.08 3.72
CA ARG A 32 -5.50 -6.73 5.04
C ARG A 32 -5.34 -5.25 5.26
N VAL A 33 -6.44 -4.58 5.59
CA VAL A 33 -6.49 -3.13 5.77
C VAL A 33 -6.99 -2.85 7.18
N ALA A 34 -6.15 -2.23 8.00
CA ALA A 34 -6.51 -1.70 9.31
C ALA A 34 -6.47 -0.18 9.28
N ALA A 35 -7.27 0.49 10.12
CA ALA A 35 -7.16 1.94 10.27
C ALA A 35 -7.46 2.43 11.69
N LEU A 36 -6.89 3.59 12.02
CA LEU A 36 -7.32 4.44 13.11
C LEU A 36 -8.30 5.47 12.54
N VAL A 37 -9.57 5.36 12.93
CA VAL A 37 -10.67 6.22 12.46
C VAL A 37 -11.34 6.86 13.67
N ARG A 38 -11.39 8.19 13.70
CA ARG A 38 -12.06 8.94 14.77
C ARG A 38 -13.57 8.71 14.73
N GLY A 39 -14.20 8.63 15.89
CA GLY A 39 -15.65 8.44 16.02
C GLY A 39 -16.12 6.98 15.88
N LEU A 40 -15.23 6.05 15.53
CA LEU A 40 -15.55 4.62 15.56
C LEU A 40 -15.19 4.02 16.92
N LYS A 41 -16.16 3.35 17.55
CA LYS A 41 -15.96 2.66 18.84
C LYS A 41 -14.90 1.55 18.75
N ARG A 42 -14.76 0.92 17.58
CA ARG A 42 -13.80 -0.14 17.31
C ARG A 42 -13.06 0.18 16.02
N GLN A 43 -11.73 0.10 16.08
CA GLN A 43 -10.89 0.32 14.91
C GLN A 43 -11.12 -0.76 13.85
N PRO A 44 -11.35 -0.37 12.59
CA PRO A 44 -11.75 -1.32 11.58
C PRO A 44 -10.55 -2.13 11.06
N LEU A 45 -10.81 -3.41 10.78
CA LEU A 45 -9.92 -4.34 10.09
C LEU A 45 -10.73 -5.05 9.01
N LYS A 46 -10.26 -5.03 7.77
CA LYS A 46 -10.91 -5.66 6.61
C LYS A 46 -9.94 -6.50 5.81
N LYS A 47 -10.46 -7.56 5.21
CA LYS A 47 -9.80 -8.35 4.17
C LYS A 47 -10.45 -8.01 2.83
N LEU A 48 -9.64 -7.77 1.81
CA LEU A 48 -10.05 -7.50 0.44
C LEU A 48 -9.31 -8.44 -0.52
N ASP A 49 -9.85 -8.64 -1.70
CA ASP A 49 -9.04 -9.10 -2.84
C ASP A 49 -7.99 -8.04 -3.22
N ALA A 50 -6.99 -8.44 -4.00
CA ALA A 50 -5.98 -7.53 -4.52
C ALA A 50 -6.58 -6.57 -5.57
N ASP A 51 -7.40 -5.63 -5.10
CA ASP A 51 -8.25 -4.73 -5.88
C ASP A 51 -8.11 -3.29 -5.33
N ALA A 52 -7.41 -2.45 -6.09
CA ALA A 52 -7.17 -1.06 -5.73
C ALA A 52 -8.46 -0.20 -5.68
N PRO A 53 -9.39 -0.28 -6.65
CA PRO A 53 -10.71 0.34 -6.52
C PRO A 53 -11.46 -0.04 -5.23
N ALA A 54 -11.47 -1.31 -4.85
CA ALA A 54 -12.13 -1.76 -3.61
C ALA A 54 -11.48 -1.16 -2.35
N LEU A 55 -10.14 -1.06 -2.33
CA LEU A 55 -9.39 -0.39 -1.27
C LEU A 55 -9.77 1.09 -1.18
N LEU A 56 -9.81 1.82 -2.29
CA LEU A 56 -10.17 3.24 -2.29
C LEU A 56 -11.59 3.46 -1.75
N LYS A 57 -12.54 2.63 -2.19
CA LYS A 57 -13.92 2.68 -1.70
C LYS A 57 -14.01 2.44 -0.19
N LEU A 58 -13.21 1.51 0.34
CA LEU A 58 -13.13 1.25 1.77
C LEU A 58 -12.61 2.47 2.55
N LEU A 59 -11.52 3.09 2.08
CA LEU A 59 -10.93 4.27 2.72
C LEU A 59 -11.88 5.48 2.71
N GLN A 60 -12.59 5.68 1.60
CA GLN A 60 -13.62 6.73 1.48
C GLN A 60 -14.78 6.47 2.44
N ARG A 61 -15.26 5.23 2.54
CA ARG A 61 -16.31 4.87 3.49
C ARG A 61 -15.91 5.18 4.94
N TRP A 62 -14.69 4.88 5.34
CA TRP A 62 -14.22 5.21 6.70
C TRP A 62 -14.10 6.72 6.93
N ARG A 63 -13.72 7.49 5.90
CA ARG A 63 -13.76 8.95 5.94
C ARG A 63 -15.17 9.47 6.18
N ASP A 64 -16.15 8.92 5.47
CA ASP A 64 -17.56 9.33 5.60
C ASP A 64 -18.14 8.91 6.96
N GLU A 65 -17.72 7.75 7.48
CA GLU A 65 -18.05 7.30 8.84
C GLU A 65 -17.53 8.25 9.92
N ALA A 66 -16.28 8.69 9.82
CA ALA A 66 -15.73 9.71 10.71
C ALA A 66 -16.50 11.03 10.60
N GLY A 67 -16.83 11.45 9.36
CA GLY A 67 -17.63 12.66 9.11
C GLY A 67 -19.01 12.60 9.76
N ARG A 68 -19.72 11.47 9.63
CA ARG A 68 -21.01 11.24 10.29
C ARG A 68 -20.92 11.25 11.81
N ALA A 69 -19.77 10.91 12.37
CA ALA A 69 -19.51 10.99 13.81
C ALA A 69 -19.03 12.39 14.26
N GLY A 70 -19.07 13.41 13.39
CA GLY A 70 -18.69 14.78 13.72
C GLY A 70 -17.18 15.07 13.61
N HIS A 71 -16.42 14.18 12.96
CA HIS A 71 -14.97 14.35 12.79
C HIS A 71 -14.62 14.65 11.32
N THR A 72 -14.26 15.91 11.05
CA THR A 72 -13.79 16.33 9.72
C THR A 72 -12.42 15.74 9.41
N VAL A 73 -12.36 14.82 8.44
CA VAL A 73 -11.11 14.23 7.96
C VAL A 73 -10.57 15.03 6.78
N LYS A 74 -9.35 15.56 6.92
CA LYS A 74 -8.64 16.32 5.87
C LYS A 74 -7.63 15.47 5.13
N ARG A 75 -7.16 14.38 5.73
CA ARG A 75 -6.11 13.53 5.16
C ARG A 75 -6.37 12.06 5.48
N ILE A 76 -5.95 11.19 4.56
CA ILE A 76 -5.76 9.76 4.82
C ILE A 76 -4.28 9.48 4.60
N ALA A 77 -3.59 9.05 5.67
CA ALA A 77 -2.21 8.59 5.61
C ALA A 77 -2.22 7.07 5.53
N VAL A 78 -1.48 6.52 4.56
CA VAL A 78 -1.44 5.08 4.30
C VAL A 78 0.00 4.60 4.41
N ALA A 79 0.24 3.59 5.24
CA ALA A 79 1.42 2.77 5.20
C ALA A 79 1.06 1.43 4.56
N TYR A 80 1.97 0.85 3.78
CA TYR A 80 1.78 -0.48 3.21
C TYR A 80 3.07 -1.29 3.28
N GLU A 81 2.91 -2.60 3.40
CA GLU A 81 3.94 -3.59 3.17
C GLU A 81 3.48 -4.47 2.01
N ALA A 82 4.40 -4.71 1.06
CA ALA A 82 4.16 -5.56 -0.08
C ALA A 82 5.39 -6.43 -0.30
N ALA A 83 5.20 -7.75 -0.28
CA ALA A 83 6.28 -8.66 -0.64
C ALA A 83 6.69 -8.42 -2.10
N ALA A 84 7.99 -8.19 -2.32
CA ALA A 84 8.53 -8.09 -3.66
C ALA A 84 8.28 -9.42 -4.41
N VAL A 85 7.75 -9.34 -5.63
CA VAL A 85 7.81 -10.49 -6.54
C VAL A 85 9.27 -10.64 -6.91
N VAL A 86 9.96 -11.64 -6.33
CA VAL A 86 11.26 -12.06 -6.82
C VAL A 86 11.01 -12.67 -8.19
N PRO A 87 11.45 -12.06 -9.31
CA PRO A 87 11.35 -12.71 -10.60
C PRO A 87 12.13 -14.03 -10.52
N PRO A 88 11.67 -15.12 -11.17
CA PRO A 88 12.46 -16.34 -11.22
C PRO A 88 13.85 -15.97 -11.72
N SER A 89 14.87 -16.33 -10.94
CA SER A 89 16.27 -16.16 -11.30
C SER A 89 16.44 -16.69 -12.71
N ARG A 90 16.81 -15.82 -13.65
CA ARG A 90 17.12 -16.19 -15.04
C ARG A 90 18.11 -17.35 -14.96
N SER A 91 17.64 -18.56 -15.28
CA SER A 91 18.48 -19.75 -15.18
C SER A 91 19.66 -19.57 -16.14
N MET A 92 20.82 -20.12 -15.78
CA MET A 92 22.03 -20.07 -16.60
C MET A 92 21.84 -20.78 -17.96
N ASP A 93 20.75 -21.54 -18.09
CA ASP A 93 20.39 -22.39 -19.23
C ASP A 93 19.86 -21.57 -20.42
N ASP A 94 19.16 -20.45 -20.17
CA ASP A 94 18.63 -19.57 -21.22
C ASP A 94 19.75 -18.95 -22.09
N ASN A 95 20.96 -18.81 -21.52
CA ASN A 95 22.10 -18.22 -22.20
C ASN A 95 22.81 -19.22 -23.12
N LEU A 96 22.63 -20.53 -22.92
CA LEU A 96 23.16 -21.56 -23.81
C LEU A 96 22.34 -21.64 -25.10
N ALA A 97 21.01 -21.59 -24.99
CA ALA A 97 20.09 -21.58 -26.15
C ALA A 97 20.31 -20.34 -27.05
N ALA A 98 20.54 -19.16 -26.44
CA ALA A 98 20.83 -17.94 -27.19
C ALA A 98 22.19 -17.96 -27.91
N ARG A 99 23.19 -18.69 -27.37
CA ARG A 99 24.53 -18.81 -27.97
C ARG A 99 24.56 -19.80 -29.13
N VAL A 100 23.77 -20.89 -29.09
CA VAL A 100 23.69 -21.87 -30.18
C VAL A 100 23.07 -21.25 -31.44
N ASN A 101 22.05 -20.41 -31.31
CA ASN A 101 21.41 -19.77 -32.47
C ASN A 101 22.22 -18.65 -33.14
N ARG A 102 23.31 -18.19 -32.53
CA ARG A 102 24.19 -17.16 -33.13
C ARG A 102 25.36 -17.76 -33.94
N ALA A 103 25.51 -19.09 -33.96
CA ALA A 103 26.56 -19.78 -34.70
C ALA A 103 26.14 -20.26 -36.10
N HIS A 104 24.92 -19.96 -36.57
CA HIS A 104 24.37 -20.39 -37.86
C HIS A 104 23.92 -19.23 -38.75
N THR A 105 24.69 -18.14 -38.79
CA THR A 105 24.56 -17.12 -39.85
C THR A 105 25.95 -16.71 -40.30
#